data_AF-A0A4V1FZF6-F1
#
_entry.id   AF-A0A4V1FZF6-F1
#
_cell.length_a   1.000
_cell.length_b   1.000
_cell.length_c   1.000
_cell.angle_alpha   90.00
_cell.angle_beta   90.00
_cell.angle_gamma   90.00
#
_symmetry.space_group_name_H-M   'P 1'
#
loop_
_entity.id
_entity.type
_entity.pdbx_description
1 polymer ?
#
loop_
_entity_poly.entity_id
_entity_poly.type
_entity_poly.pdbx_seq_one_letter_code
_entity_poly.pdbx_strand_id
1 'polypeptide(L)'
;MNTIINLLTTPMQTRVDVFDRIFLVFLGLGALVGIVVITYTLYNAYKYRDTGDAGDDEDLPSVGELPTGGKGGKKLFLSFGISAIIVISLVIWTYGMLLYVEDPADEGESAQEEALNVEVVGDGFAWSYEYENGVEPSNLRVPAGERVWVQVTSGDVWHAFGIPEQRVKADAIPGEYDETWFQADETGQYEIQCYELCGEYHTSMVSTLEVVEPDEFDQWMDEQLTMSFTMEDGNESRVTDGYELTLEHQETDFEETYTADEFENGSITIDELEHAGPYNVTVTPTDGQFEPIEETDVNSPTDDTFTLEMNATESNATESDANDGGEN
;
A
#
# COMPACT_ATOMS: atom_id res chain seq x y z
N MET A 1 -18.14 22.16 15.51
CA MET A 1 -17.73 23.53 15.12
C MET A 1 -16.22 23.69 15.20
N ASN A 2 -15.56 23.28 16.29
CA ASN A 2 -14.08 23.29 16.37
C ASN A 2 -13.40 22.35 15.37
N THR A 3 -13.94 21.14 15.13
CA THR A 3 -13.36 20.17 14.17
C THR A 3 -13.40 20.68 12.73
N ILE A 4 -14.50 21.31 12.31
CA ILE A 4 -14.67 21.84 10.95
C ILE A 4 -13.77 23.07 10.71
N ILE A 5 -13.62 23.94 11.72
CA ILE A 5 -12.73 25.12 11.60
C ILE A 5 -11.26 24.68 11.57
N ASN A 6 -10.88 23.70 12.39
CA ASN A 6 -9.52 23.13 12.34
C ASN A 6 -9.24 22.50 10.96
N LEU A 7 -10.14 21.66 10.43
CA LEU A 7 -9.98 21.04 9.12
C LEU A 7 -9.86 22.04 7.95
N LEU A 8 -10.40 23.25 8.10
CA LEU A 8 -10.28 24.33 7.09
C LEU A 8 -9.00 25.17 7.23
N THR A 9 -8.23 24.99 8.31
CA THR A 9 -7.06 25.83 8.63
C THR A 9 -5.75 25.05 8.81
N THR A 10 -5.79 23.73 8.99
CA THR A 10 -4.60 22.87 8.96
C THR A 10 -3.96 22.90 7.55
N PRO A 11 -2.61 22.94 7.44
CA PRO A 11 -1.94 22.66 6.18
C PRO A 11 -2.37 21.27 5.67
N MET A 12 -2.60 21.15 4.37
CA MET A 12 -2.95 19.86 3.76
C MET A 12 -1.67 19.04 3.70
N GLN A 13 -1.63 17.92 4.41
CA GLN A 13 -0.50 17.01 4.39
C GLN A 13 -0.89 15.75 3.62
N THR A 14 -2.13 15.27 3.83
CA THR A 14 -2.63 14.03 3.22
C THR A 14 -3.67 14.29 2.13
N ARG A 15 -3.87 13.30 1.26
CA ARG A 15 -5.00 13.27 0.32
C ARG A 15 -6.37 13.28 1.02
N VAL A 16 -6.46 12.70 2.22
CA VAL A 16 -7.68 12.67 3.03
C VAL A 16 -8.11 14.10 3.38
N ASP A 17 -7.17 14.94 3.81
CA ASP A 17 -7.42 16.36 4.13
C ASP A 17 -8.04 17.13 2.95
N VAL A 18 -7.51 16.88 1.75
CA VAL A 18 -7.96 17.51 0.51
C VAL A 18 -9.40 17.12 0.21
N PHE A 19 -9.68 15.81 0.17
CA PHE A 19 -11.01 15.31 -0.16
C PHE A 19 -12.04 15.71 0.89
N ASP A 20 -11.71 15.68 2.18
CA ASP A 20 -12.64 16.09 3.23
C ASP A 20 -12.92 17.59 3.19
N ARG A 21 -11.92 18.42 2.88
CA ARG A 21 -12.12 19.85 2.69
C ARG A 21 -13.03 20.15 1.51
N ILE A 22 -12.81 19.50 0.36
CA ILE A 22 -13.69 19.62 -0.81
C ILE A 22 -15.10 19.17 -0.42
N PHE A 23 -15.24 17.99 0.17
CA PHE A 23 -16.53 17.43 0.56
C PHE A 23 -17.31 18.35 1.50
N LEU A 24 -16.69 18.87 2.56
CA LEU A 24 -17.36 19.74 3.52
C LEU A 24 -17.77 21.08 2.90
N VAL A 25 -16.96 21.66 2.01
CA VAL A 25 -17.30 22.90 1.30
C VAL A 25 -18.51 22.68 0.40
N PHE A 26 -18.50 21.61 -0.42
CA PHE A 26 -19.61 21.29 -1.31
C PHE A 26 -20.87 20.91 -0.54
N LEU A 27 -20.74 20.11 0.52
CA LEU A 27 -21.85 19.72 1.38
C LEU A 27 -22.46 20.95 2.06
N GLY A 28 -21.64 21.83 2.63
CA GLY A 28 -22.10 23.03 3.32
C GLY A 28 -22.81 24.02 2.39
N LEU A 29 -22.20 24.31 1.24
CA LEU A 29 -22.77 25.23 0.25
C LEU A 29 -24.03 24.63 -0.41
N GLY A 30 -23.98 23.34 -0.78
CA GLY A 30 -25.10 22.60 -1.33
C GLY A 30 -26.28 22.52 -0.36
N ALA A 31 -26.03 22.23 0.92
CA ALA A 31 -27.06 22.24 1.95
C ALA A 31 -27.67 23.62 2.15
N LEU A 32 -26.86 24.69 2.16
CA LEU A 32 -27.35 26.07 2.27
C LEU A 32 -28.27 26.43 1.09
N VAL A 33 -27.84 26.15 -0.14
CA VAL A 33 -28.65 26.40 -1.34
C VAL A 33 -29.92 25.55 -1.31
N GLY A 34 -29.80 24.27 -0.95
CA GLY A 34 -30.92 23.35 -0.80
C GLY A 34 -31.97 23.85 0.20
N ILE A 35 -31.54 24.32 1.37
CA ILE A 35 -32.42 24.90 2.39
C ILE A 35 -33.17 26.11 1.82
N VAL A 36 -32.48 27.02 1.12
CA VAL A 36 -33.12 28.20 0.52
C VAL A 36 -34.16 27.81 -0.52
N VAL A 37 -33.81 26.91 -1.44
CA VAL A 37 -34.71 26.45 -2.51
C VAL A 37 -35.92 25.72 -1.93
N ILE A 38 -35.70 24.79 -1.01
CA ILE A 38 -36.78 24.01 -0.37
C ILE A 38 -37.68 24.95 0.43
N THR A 39 -37.13 25.85 1.25
CA THR A 39 -37.92 26.79 2.05
C THR A 39 -38.73 27.73 1.16
N TYR A 40 -38.13 28.28 0.10
CA TYR A 40 -38.84 29.14 -0.84
C TYR A 40 -39.95 28.38 -1.57
N THR A 41 -39.69 27.13 -1.98
CA THR A 41 -40.68 26.26 -2.63
C THR A 41 -41.84 25.96 -1.69
N LEU A 42 -41.56 25.55 -0.45
CA LEU A 42 -42.57 25.29 0.58
C LEU A 42 -43.37 26.54 0.94
N TYR A 43 -42.72 27.70 1.04
CA TYR A 43 -43.37 28.97 1.28
C TYR A 43 -44.36 29.30 0.16
N ASN A 44 -43.95 29.19 -1.11
CA ASN A 44 -44.84 29.44 -2.24
C ASN A 44 -45.97 28.41 -2.31
N ALA A 45 -45.67 27.13 -2.10
CA ALA A 45 -46.68 26.08 -2.05
C ALA A 45 -47.72 26.33 -0.96
N TYR A 46 -47.31 26.83 0.21
CA TYR A 46 -48.21 27.17 1.30
C TYR A 46 -48.99 28.47 1.04
N LYS A 47 -48.30 29.53 0.60
CA LYS A 47 -48.88 30.86 0.38
C LYS A 47 -49.88 30.88 -0.77
N TYR A 48 -49.57 30.17 -1.85
CA TYR A 48 -50.39 30.08 -3.05
C TYR A 48 -51.17 28.76 -3.14
N ARG A 49 -51.38 28.06 -2.00
CA ARG A 49 -52.25 26.88 -1.98
C ARG A 49 -53.69 27.30 -2.27
N ASP A 50 -54.42 26.41 -2.93
CA ASP A 50 -55.85 26.59 -3.14
C ASP A 50 -56.61 26.58 -1.80
N THR A 51 -57.30 27.68 -1.50
CA THR A 51 -58.15 27.83 -0.31
C THR A 51 -59.65 27.74 -0.63
N GLY A 52 -60.02 27.43 -1.89
CA GLY A 52 -61.41 27.27 -2.33
C GLY A 52 -62.17 28.58 -2.58
N ASP A 53 -61.50 29.73 -2.47
CA ASP A 53 -62.05 31.05 -2.78
C ASP A 53 -61.20 31.65 -3.91
N ALA A 54 -61.75 31.70 -5.12
CA ALA A 54 -61.08 32.32 -6.25
C ALA A 54 -61.22 33.83 -6.07
N GLY A 55 -60.23 34.44 -5.40
CA GLY A 55 -60.18 35.90 -5.31
C GLY A 55 -60.22 36.53 -6.71
N ASP A 56 -60.86 37.69 -6.82
CA ASP A 56 -60.86 38.56 -8.02
C ASP A 56 -59.44 39.13 -8.26
N ASP A 57 -58.47 38.26 -8.52
CA ASP A 57 -57.08 38.62 -8.76
C ASP A 57 -56.86 38.71 -10.28
N GLU A 58 -56.77 39.95 -10.80
CA GLU A 58 -56.63 40.25 -12.25
C GLU A 58 -55.39 39.61 -12.89
N ASP A 59 -54.42 39.15 -12.09
CA ASP A 59 -53.20 38.48 -12.55
C ASP A 59 -53.37 36.94 -12.72
N LEU A 60 -54.54 36.37 -12.39
CA LEU A 60 -54.82 34.95 -12.61
C LEU A 60 -54.98 34.66 -14.11
N PRO A 61 -54.21 33.70 -14.68
CA PRO A 61 -54.36 33.35 -16.08
C PRO A 61 -55.75 32.75 -16.32
N SER A 62 -56.53 33.37 -17.21
CA SER A 62 -57.82 32.83 -17.64
C SER A 62 -57.64 31.86 -18.82
N VAL A 63 -58.49 30.84 -18.88
CA VAL A 63 -58.43 29.82 -19.95
C VAL A 63 -58.72 30.48 -21.30
N GLY A 64 -57.72 30.55 -22.18
CA GLY A 64 -57.83 31.12 -23.52
C GLY A 64 -57.09 32.45 -23.71
N GLU A 65 -56.52 33.04 -22.66
CA GLU A 65 -55.64 34.20 -22.76
C GLU A 65 -54.17 33.79 -22.88
N LEU A 66 -53.44 34.43 -23.80
CA LEU A 66 -51.99 34.28 -23.88
C LEU A 66 -51.34 35.16 -22.82
N PRO A 67 -50.46 34.63 -21.95
CA PRO A 67 -49.79 35.42 -20.93
C PRO A 67 -49.04 36.60 -21.57
N THR A 68 -49.38 37.84 -21.19
CA THR A 68 -48.75 39.03 -21.75
C THR A 68 -47.51 39.42 -20.94
N GLY A 69 -46.36 38.83 -21.28
CA GLY A 69 -45.02 39.34 -20.97
C GLY A 69 -44.61 39.38 -19.48
N GLY A 70 -43.66 38.52 -19.10
CA GLY A 70 -43.10 38.50 -17.74
C GLY A 70 -42.15 39.67 -17.45
N LYS A 71 -42.43 40.46 -16.40
CA LYS A 71 -41.55 41.54 -15.87
C LYS A 71 -40.29 41.01 -15.13
N GLY A 72 -39.94 39.74 -15.29
CA GLY A 72 -38.95 39.03 -14.45
C GLY A 72 -37.55 38.83 -15.06
N GLY A 73 -37.35 39.12 -16.36
CA GLY A 73 -36.12 38.74 -17.07
C GLY A 73 -34.81 39.23 -16.41
N LYS A 74 -34.79 40.45 -15.86
CA LYS A 74 -33.61 40.98 -15.16
C LYS A 74 -33.23 40.18 -13.91
N LYS A 75 -34.23 39.66 -13.16
CA LYS A 75 -33.99 38.83 -11.98
C LYS A 75 -33.41 37.47 -12.38
N LEU A 76 -33.90 36.91 -13.49
CA LEU A 76 -33.41 35.65 -14.05
C LEU A 76 -31.95 35.76 -14.50
N PHE A 77 -31.59 36.82 -15.24
CA PHE A 77 -30.20 37.05 -15.65
C PHE A 77 -29.27 37.30 -14.46
N LEU A 78 -29.74 38.01 -13.43
CA LEU A 78 -28.97 38.23 -12.22
C LEU A 78 -28.71 36.92 -11.45
N SER A 79 -29.74 36.10 -11.25
CA SER A 79 -29.58 34.80 -10.56
C SER A 79 -28.69 33.85 -11.36
N PHE A 80 -28.85 33.82 -12.68
CA PHE A 80 -27.99 33.02 -13.56
C PHE A 80 -26.53 33.49 -13.50
N GLY A 81 -26.28 34.80 -13.57
CA GLY A 81 -24.93 35.36 -13.50
C GLY A 81 -24.25 35.07 -12.16
N ILE A 82 -24.95 35.25 -11.04
CA ILE A 82 -24.42 34.93 -9.71
C ILE A 82 -24.11 33.43 -9.60
N SER A 83 -25.03 32.57 -10.05
CA SER A 83 -24.81 31.12 -10.04
C SER A 83 -23.60 30.71 -10.89
N ALA A 84 -23.44 31.31 -12.07
CA ALA A 84 -22.31 31.02 -12.96
C ALA A 84 -20.98 31.39 -12.29
N ILE A 85 -20.90 32.56 -11.65
CA ILE A 85 -19.70 32.99 -10.93
C ILE A 85 -19.36 32.01 -9.81
N ILE A 86 -20.35 31.63 -8.98
CA ILE A 86 -20.15 30.68 -7.88
C ILE A 86 -19.63 29.33 -8.40
N VAL A 87 -20.28 28.78 -9.42
CA VAL A 87 -19.89 27.47 -9.99
C VAL A 87 -18.49 27.54 -10.60
N ILE A 88 -18.17 28.57 -11.39
CA ILE A 88 -16.84 28.71 -11.99
C ILE A 88 -15.76 28.83 -10.91
N SER A 89 -15.99 29.64 -9.88
CA SER A 89 -15.06 29.76 -8.76
C SER A 89 -14.85 28.43 -8.03
N LEU A 90 -15.92 27.66 -7.80
CA LEU A 90 -15.82 26.33 -7.17
C LEU A 90 -15.07 25.35 -8.05
N VAL A 91 -15.29 25.35 -9.37
CA VAL A 91 -14.57 24.47 -10.31
C VAL A 91 -13.08 24.79 -10.31
N ILE A 92 -12.70 26.05 -10.43
CA ILE A 92 -11.29 26.48 -10.42
C ILE A 92 -10.62 26.07 -9.10
N TRP A 93 -11.30 26.31 -7.97
CA TRP A 93 -10.79 25.95 -6.66
C TRP A 93 -10.64 24.43 -6.49
N THR A 94 -11.65 23.66 -6.91
CA THR A 94 -11.63 22.18 -6.82
C THR A 94 -10.52 21.60 -7.68
N TYR A 95 -10.38 22.08 -8.91
CA TYR A 95 -9.31 21.64 -9.81
C TYR A 95 -7.93 21.93 -9.21
N GLY A 96 -7.71 23.12 -8.65
CA GLY A 96 -6.45 23.43 -7.97
C GLY A 96 -6.15 22.54 -6.77
N MET A 97 -7.18 22.12 -6.03
CA MET A 97 -7.03 21.15 -4.94
C MET A 97 -6.73 19.73 -5.44
N LEU A 98 -7.32 19.33 -6.57
CA LEU A 98 -7.08 18.00 -7.16
C LEU A 98 -5.67 17.89 -7.76
N LEU A 99 -5.12 18.97 -8.29
CA LEU A 99 -3.73 18.98 -8.77
C LEU A 99 -2.74 18.60 -7.67
N TYR A 100 -2.98 18.99 -6.41
CA TYR A 100 -2.16 18.55 -5.27
C TYR A 100 -2.25 17.04 -4.99
N VAL A 101 -3.36 16.39 -5.34
CA VAL A 101 -3.52 14.93 -5.14
C VAL A 101 -2.89 14.17 -6.30
N GLU A 102 -3.06 14.67 -7.52
CA GLU A 102 -2.53 14.04 -8.74
C GLU A 102 -1.01 14.19 -8.83
N ASP A 103 -0.49 15.33 -8.39
CA ASP A 103 0.94 15.60 -8.30
C ASP A 103 1.24 16.22 -6.93
N PRO A 104 1.58 15.41 -5.91
CA PRO A 104 1.85 15.93 -4.57
C PRO A 104 3.09 16.81 -4.49
N ALA A 105 3.84 16.94 -5.59
CA ALA A 105 5.11 17.60 -5.63
C ALA A 105 5.14 18.69 -6.71
N ASP A 106 5.00 19.95 -6.27
CA ASP A 106 5.74 21.06 -6.87
C ASP A 106 7.30 20.85 -6.75
N GLU A 107 7.79 19.62 -6.50
CA GLU A 107 9.17 19.19 -6.27
C GLU A 107 9.69 18.08 -7.24
N GLY A 108 8.84 17.42 -8.05
CA GLY A 108 9.31 16.43 -9.06
C GLY A 108 9.81 15.08 -8.50
N GLU A 109 10.67 14.38 -9.27
CA GLU A 109 11.26 13.04 -9.00
C GLU A 109 11.79 12.88 -7.55
N SER A 110 12.24 13.97 -6.90
CA SER A 110 12.81 13.91 -5.55
C SER A 110 11.83 13.49 -4.46
N ALA A 111 10.53 13.78 -4.60
CA ALA A 111 9.54 13.38 -3.60
C ALA A 111 9.12 11.91 -3.70
N GLN A 112 9.41 11.27 -4.84
CA GLN A 112 9.24 9.82 -5.05
C GLN A 112 10.48 9.06 -4.58
N GLU A 113 11.67 9.60 -4.84
CA GLU A 113 12.95 9.06 -4.33
C GLU A 113 13.05 9.07 -2.80
N GLU A 114 12.35 9.99 -2.13
CA GLU A 114 12.30 10.07 -0.65
C GLU A 114 11.11 9.31 -0.04
N ALA A 115 10.23 8.73 -0.86
CA ALA A 115 9.05 8.01 -0.39
C ALA A 115 9.31 6.50 -0.34
N LEU A 116 8.59 5.79 0.53
CA LEU A 116 8.55 4.34 0.51
C LEU A 116 7.83 3.86 -0.75
N ASN A 117 8.53 3.26 -1.70
CA ASN A 117 7.93 2.73 -2.92
C ASN A 117 7.48 1.28 -2.74
N VAL A 118 6.27 0.99 -3.19
CA VAL A 118 5.67 -0.36 -3.16
C VAL A 118 5.00 -0.65 -4.49
N GLU A 119 5.37 -1.78 -5.11
CA GLU A 119 4.63 -2.36 -6.23
C GLU A 119 3.46 -3.19 -5.71
N VAL A 120 2.30 -3.03 -6.35
CA VAL A 120 1.07 -3.74 -6.02
C VAL A 120 0.52 -4.42 -7.25
N VAL A 121 0.39 -5.74 -7.18
CA VAL A 121 -0.15 -6.54 -8.28
C VAL A 121 -1.49 -7.14 -7.86
N GLY A 122 -2.54 -6.85 -8.62
CA GLY A 122 -3.79 -7.59 -8.52
C GLY A 122 -3.73 -8.86 -9.37
N ASP A 123 -3.88 -10.03 -8.75
CA ASP A 123 -3.98 -11.31 -9.47
C ASP A 123 -5.10 -12.19 -8.87
N GLY A 124 -6.03 -12.61 -9.72
CA GLY A 124 -7.21 -13.36 -9.33
C GLY A 124 -8.10 -12.59 -8.36
N PHE A 125 -7.98 -12.90 -7.07
CA PHE A 125 -8.75 -12.26 -5.99
C PHE A 125 -7.86 -11.88 -4.79
N ALA A 126 -6.57 -11.68 -5.04
CA ALA A 126 -5.59 -11.31 -4.04
C ALA A 126 -4.75 -10.12 -4.52
N TRP A 127 -4.15 -9.44 -3.56
CA TRP A 127 -3.16 -8.39 -3.78
C TRP A 127 -1.80 -8.92 -3.35
N SER A 128 -0.80 -8.75 -4.21
CA SER A 128 0.60 -8.97 -3.90
C SER A 128 1.27 -7.62 -3.66
N TYR A 129 2.27 -7.59 -2.80
CA TYR A 129 3.02 -6.40 -2.44
C TYR A 129 4.51 -6.72 -2.58
N GLU A 130 5.26 -5.82 -3.20
CA GLU A 130 6.71 -5.94 -3.33
C GLU A 130 7.34 -4.57 -3.03
N TYR A 131 8.34 -4.56 -2.15
CA TYR A 131 9.09 -3.37 -1.76
C TYR A 131 10.35 -3.26 -2.64
N GLU A 132 10.99 -2.09 -2.69
CA GLU A 132 12.18 -1.87 -3.55
C GLU A 132 13.35 -2.83 -3.25
N ASN A 133 13.44 -3.31 -2.02
CA ASN A 133 14.42 -4.29 -1.59
C ASN A 133 13.98 -5.74 -1.85
N GLY A 134 12.88 -6.00 -2.56
CA GLY A 134 12.39 -7.34 -2.89
C GLY A 134 11.61 -8.04 -1.77
N VAL A 135 11.30 -7.36 -0.66
CA VAL A 135 10.49 -7.95 0.42
C VAL A 135 9.04 -8.11 -0.07
N GLU A 136 8.47 -9.31 0.06
CA GLU A 136 7.11 -9.63 -0.40
C GLU A 136 6.19 -10.07 0.76
N PRO A 137 5.56 -9.14 1.50
CA PRO A 137 4.73 -9.53 2.64
C PRO A 137 3.30 -9.89 2.25
N SER A 138 2.62 -10.63 3.13
CA SER A 138 1.21 -11.00 2.93
C SER A 138 0.22 -9.83 3.06
N ASN A 139 0.59 -8.81 3.85
CA ASN A 139 -0.19 -7.61 4.08
C ASN A 139 0.71 -6.40 3.81
N LEU A 140 0.13 -5.31 3.32
CA LEU A 140 0.86 -4.07 3.12
C LEU A 140 1.15 -3.44 4.47
N ARG A 141 2.42 -3.29 4.85
CA ARG A 141 2.83 -2.62 6.08
C ARG A 141 3.55 -1.32 5.77
N VAL A 142 3.22 -0.24 6.46
CA VAL A 142 3.82 1.08 6.20
C VAL A 142 4.06 1.84 7.51
N PRO A 143 5.08 2.71 7.58
CA PRO A 143 5.32 3.56 8.73
C PRO A 143 4.35 4.75 8.77
N ALA A 144 3.89 5.09 9.98
CA ALA A 144 3.00 6.22 10.20
C ALA A 144 3.70 7.56 9.92
N GLY A 145 2.99 8.47 9.24
CA GLY A 145 3.47 9.82 8.94
C GLY A 145 4.47 9.91 7.78
N GLU A 146 4.76 8.78 7.12
CA GLU A 146 5.58 8.73 5.91
C GLU A 146 4.71 8.69 4.66
N ARG A 147 5.27 9.19 3.55
CA ARG A 147 4.63 9.09 2.24
C ARG A 147 4.96 7.74 1.63
N VAL A 148 3.92 7.05 1.18
CA VAL A 148 4.01 5.77 0.47
C VAL A 148 3.65 6.03 -0.98
N TRP A 149 4.57 5.72 -1.88
CA TRP A 149 4.32 5.70 -3.31
C TRP A 149 3.93 4.29 -3.74
N VAL A 150 2.85 4.19 -4.50
CA VAL A 150 2.26 2.92 -4.88
C VAL A 150 2.18 2.85 -6.39
N GLN A 151 2.86 1.88 -6.97
CA GLN A 151 2.76 1.55 -8.38
C GLN A 151 1.89 0.30 -8.53
N VAL A 152 0.78 0.42 -9.24
CA VAL A 152 -0.26 -0.63 -9.28
C VAL A 152 -0.39 -1.18 -10.69
N THR A 153 -0.41 -2.52 -10.80
CA THR A 153 -0.70 -3.22 -12.04
C THR A 153 -1.58 -4.45 -11.80
N SER A 154 -1.84 -5.22 -12.86
CA SER A 154 -2.60 -6.46 -12.79
C SER A 154 -1.94 -7.59 -13.59
N GLY A 155 -1.94 -8.78 -13.00
CA GLY A 155 -1.49 -10.01 -13.64
C GLY A 155 -2.52 -10.66 -14.56
N ASP A 156 -3.81 -10.32 -14.42
CA ASP A 156 -4.90 -11.06 -15.08
C ASP A 156 -5.99 -10.19 -15.74
N VAL A 157 -6.82 -9.51 -14.96
CA VAL A 157 -8.01 -8.75 -15.40
C VAL A 157 -7.99 -7.33 -14.83
N TRP A 158 -9.00 -6.53 -15.13
CA TRP A 158 -9.08 -5.20 -14.54
C TRP A 158 -9.47 -5.30 -13.07
N HIS A 159 -8.64 -4.69 -12.24
CA HIS A 159 -8.92 -4.44 -10.82
C HIS A 159 -8.87 -2.93 -10.56
N ALA A 160 -9.19 -2.53 -9.34
CA ALA A 160 -8.92 -1.18 -8.87
C ALA A 160 -8.51 -1.25 -7.40
N PHE A 161 -7.25 -0.97 -7.12
CA PHE A 161 -6.69 -0.94 -5.78
C PHE A 161 -7.31 0.22 -4.99
N GLY A 162 -7.81 -0.06 -3.78
CA GLY A 162 -8.56 0.90 -3.00
C GLY A 162 -8.26 0.80 -1.50
N ILE A 163 -7.97 1.95 -0.89
CA ILE A 163 -7.85 2.10 0.57
C ILE A 163 -8.84 3.20 0.99
N PRO A 164 -10.04 2.84 1.48
CA PRO A 164 -11.13 3.80 1.72
C PRO A 164 -10.76 4.91 2.69
N GLU A 165 -10.16 4.55 3.82
CA GLU A 165 -9.79 5.47 4.90
C GLU A 165 -8.72 6.46 4.43
N GLN A 166 -7.83 6.02 3.54
CA GLN A 166 -6.80 6.87 2.94
C GLN A 166 -7.24 7.54 1.63
N ARG A 167 -8.50 7.36 1.22
CA ARG A 167 -9.06 7.89 -0.05
C ARG A 167 -8.23 7.53 -1.27
N VAL A 168 -7.61 6.35 -1.25
CA VAL A 168 -6.81 5.80 -2.36
C VAL A 168 -7.71 5.07 -3.33
N LYS A 169 -7.47 5.34 -4.62
CA LYS A 169 -7.96 4.56 -5.74
C LYS A 169 -6.92 4.65 -6.85
N ALA A 170 -6.49 3.50 -7.36
CA ALA A 170 -5.65 3.37 -8.56
C ALA A 170 -6.19 2.19 -9.38
N ASP A 171 -6.23 2.33 -10.70
CA ASP A 171 -6.74 1.27 -11.57
C ASP A 171 -5.60 0.27 -11.87
N ALA A 172 -5.86 -1.02 -11.67
CA ALA A 172 -4.91 -2.11 -11.88
C ALA A 172 -5.22 -2.78 -13.23
N ILE A 173 -4.47 -2.43 -14.27
CA ILE A 173 -4.76 -2.82 -15.66
C ILE A 173 -3.62 -3.69 -16.20
N PRO A 174 -3.91 -4.87 -16.77
CA PRO A 174 -2.86 -5.72 -17.32
C PRO A 174 -2.06 -5.04 -18.43
N GLY A 175 -0.74 -4.98 -18.25
CA GLY A 175 0.21 -4.38 -19.20
C GLY A 175 0.38 -2.86 -19.09
N GLU A 176 -0.23 -2.23 -18.08
CA GLU A 176 -0.06 -0.82 -17.74
C GLU A 176 0.24 -0.70 -16.24
N TYR A 177 0.93 0.37 -15.86
CA TYR A 177 1.16 0.74 -14.47
C TYR A 177 0.45 2.06 -14.20
N ASP A 178 -0.36 2.09 -13.14
CA ASP A 178 -0.93 3.31 -12.58
C ASP A 178 -0.17 3.68 -11.31
N GLU A 179 -0.09 4.97 -11.00
CA GLU A 179 0.69 5.47 -9.87
C GLU A 179 -0.19 6.29 -8.95
N THR A 180 -0.03 6.08 -7.66
CA THR A 180 -0.70 6.88 -6.64
C THR A 180 0.14 6.96 -5.38
N TRP A 181 -0.25 7.82 -4.46
CA TRP A 181 0.45 7.97 -3.19
C TRP A 181 -0.53 8.10 -2.04
N PHE A 182 -0.10 7.78 -0.83
CA PHE A 182 -0.83 8.14 0.38
C PHE A 182 0.11 8.38 1.55
N GLN A 183 -0.45 8.91 2.62
CA GLN A 183 0.23 9.06 3.90
C GLN A 183 -0.82 8.77 4.97
N ALA A 184 -0.51 7.86 5.87
CA ALA A 184 -1.36 7.51 6.99
C ALA A 184 -0.70 7.97 8.29
N ASP A 185 -1.33 8.91 8.99
CA ASP A 185 -0.74 9.52 10.21
C ASP A 185 -1.13 8.77 11.50
N GLU A 186 -2.19 7.97 11.46
CA GLU A 186 -2.68 7.21 12.61
C GLU A 186 -2.30 5.74 12.46
N THR A 187 -1.69 5.15 13.49
CA THR A 187 -1.38 3.72 13.52
C THR A 187 -2.66 2.89 13.63
N GLY A 188 -2.66 1.71 13.02
CA GLY A 188 -3.82 0.82 13.00
C GLY A 188 -3.86 -0.10 11.78
N GLN A 189 -4.96 -0.83 11.67
CA GLN A 189 -5.25 -1.68 10.51
C GLN A 189 -6.39 -1.06 9.72
N TYR A 190 -6.20 -0.96 8.41
CA TYR A 190 -7.16 -0.42 7.46
C TYR A 190 -7.45 -1.45 6.38
N GLU A 191 -8.63 -1.38 5.78
CA GLU A 191 -9.06 -2.33 4.77
C GLU A 191 -8.54 -1.90 3.39
N ILE A 192 -7.91 -2.84 2.69
CA ILE A 192 -7.63 -2.74 1.26
C ILE A 192 -8.72 -3.54 0.54
N GLN A 193 -9.31 -2.99 -0.51
CA GLN A 193 -10.33 -3.68 -1.29
C GLN A 193 -10.28 -3.34 -2.78
N CYS A 194 -10.83 -4.23 -3.59
CA CYS A 194 -11.00 -3.98 -5.02
C CYS A 194 -12.25 -3.11 -5.29
N TYR A 195 -12.09 -2.02 -6.04
CA TYR A 195 -13.18 -1.11 -6.44
C TYR A 195 -13.75 -1.38 -7.85
N GLU A 196 -13.22 -2.37 -8.58
CA GLU A 196 -13.66 -2.72 -9.93
C GLU A 196 -14.13 -4.19 -9.98
N LEU A 197 -15.23 -4.46 -10.68
CA LEU A 197 -15.80 -5.81 -10.72
C LEU A 197 -14.88 -6.79 -11.46
N CYS A 198 -14.04 -7.50 -10.70
CA CYS A 198 -12.99 -8.37 -11.24
C CYS A 198 -13.38 -9.86 -11.39
N GLY A 199 -14.54 -10.28 -10.85
CA GLY A 199 -15.01 -11.65 -11.01
C GLY A 199 -15.95 -12.13 -9.91
N GLU A 200 -16.11 -13.45 -9.78
CA GLU A 200 -17.06 -14.08 -8.85
C GLU A 200 -16.76 -13.78 -7.38
N TYR A 201 -15.48 -13.68 -7.01
CA TYR A 201 -15.05 -13.40 -5.64
C TYR A 201 -14.62 -11.94 -5.43
N HIS A 202 -15.08 -11.02 -6.28
CA HIS A 202 -14.76 -9.60 -6.19
C HIS A 202 -14.97 -9.00 -4.79
N THR A 203 -16.09 -9.31 -4.13
CA THR A 203 -16.37 -8.78 -2.77
C THR A 203 -15.47 -9.35 -1.68
N SER A 204 -14.76 -10.43 -1.97
CA SER A 204 -13.83 -11.08 -1.06
C SER A 204 -12.37 -10.74 -1.36
N MET A 205 -12.12 -9.95 -2.41
CA MET A 205 -10.79 -9.44 -2.75
C MET A 205 -10.43 -8.28 -1.81
N VAL A 206 -10.10 -8.65 -0.58
CA VAL A 206 -9.71 -7.74 0.50
C VAL A 206 -8.33 -8.10 1.02
N SER A 207 -7.61 -7.11 1.51
CA SER A 207 -6.32 -7.26 2.19
C SER A 207 -6.24 -6.22 3.32
N THR A 208 -5.13 -6.21 4.07
CA THR A 208 -4.94 -5.32 5.21
C THR A 208 -3.79 -4.37 4.94
N LEU A 209 -4.02 -3.08 5.18
CA LEU A 209 -2.98 -2.09 5.36
C LEU A 209 -2.68 -1.99 6.86
N GLU A 210 -1.45 -2.32 7.25
CA GLU A 210 -0.92 -2.20 8.61
C GLU A 210 -0.08 -0.93 8.73
N VAL A 211 -0.59 0.07 9.43
CA VAL A 211 0.15 1.30 9.72
C VAL A 211 0.75 1.18 11.11
N VAL A 212 2.08 1.14 11.17
CA VAL A 212 2.84 0.93 12.41
C VAL A 212 3.68 2.15 12.74
N GLU A 213 4.22 2.23 13.96
CA GLU A 213 5.19 3.28 14.29
C GLU A 213 6.46 3.10 13.44
N PRO A 214 7.18 4.17 13.04
CA PRO A 214 8.38 4.06 12.21
C PRO A 214 9.43 3.08 12.75
N ASP A 215 9.74 3.15 14.05
CA ASP A 215 10.71 2.23 14.69
C ASP A 215 10.26 0.75 14.61
N GLU A 216 8.95 0.49 14.60
CA GLU A 216 8.39 -0.88 14.46
C GLU A 216 8.43 -1.35 12.99
N PHE A 217 8.27 -0.42 12.05
CA PHE A 217 8.44 -0.71 10.63
C PHE A 217 9.90 -1.10 10.32
N ASP A 218 10.85 -0.31 10.79
CA ASP A 218 12.29 -0.55 10.59
C ASP A 218 12.67 -1.93 11.16
N GLN A 219 12.26 -2.22 12.40
CA GLN A 219 12.51 -3.53 13.02
C GLN A 219 11.90 -4.67 12.19
N TRP A 220 10.65 -4.50 11.74
CA TRP A 220 10.00 -5.52 10.93
C TRP A 220 10.71 -5.75 9.59
N MET A 221 11.21 -4.67 8.96
CA MET A 221 11.96 -4.74 7.71
C MET A 221 13.28 -5.49 7.90
N ASP A 222 14.04 -5.17 8.95
CA ASP A 222 15.27 -5.88 9.31
C ASP A 222 15.01 -7.38 9.52
N GLU A 223 13.90 -7.72 10.20
CA GLU A 223 13.46 -9.10 10.39
C GLU A 223 13.13 -9.81 9.06
N GLN A 224 12.64 -9.13 8.03
CA GLN A 224 12.42 -9.73 6.70
C GLN A 224 13.74 -9.98 5.94
N LEU A 225 14.82 -9.32 6.36
CA LEU A 225 16.14 -9.34 5.73
C LEU A 225 17.15 -10.12 6.58
N THR A 226 16.67 -11.06 7.39
CA THR A 226 17.49 -11.88 8.28
C THR A 226 17.55 -13.32 7.80
N MET A 227 18.75 -13.89 7.70
CA MET A 227 18.96 -15.31 7.41
C MET A 227 19.74 -15.97 8.54
N SER A 228 19.27 -17.13 9.00
CA SER A 228 19.98 -17.95 9.97
C SER A 228 20.35 -19.30 9.35
N PHE A 229 21.60 -19.69 9.53
CA PHE A 229 22.11 -20.96 9.04
C PHE A 229 22.76 -21.74 10.18
N THR A 230 22.42 -23.02 10.26
CA THR A 230 22.96 -23.95 11.25
C THR A 230 23.66 -25.11 10.55
N MET A 231 24.85 -25.46 11.04
CA MET A 231 25.66 -26.57 10.54
C MET A 231 25.62 -27.75 11.51
N GLU A 232 25.12 -28.90 11.02
CA GLU A 232 25.01 -30.13 11.78
C GLU A 232 25.63 -31.32 11.02
N ASP A 233 26.11 -32.33 11.74
CA ASP A 233 26.54 -33.60 11.15
C ASP A 233 25.35 -34.56 10.98
N GLY A 234 25.60 -35.73 10.37
CA GLY A 234 24.58 -36.78 10.19
C GLY A 234 24.01 -37.39 11.48
N ASN A 235 24.49 -36.95 12.65
CA ASN A 235 24.02 -37.34 13.98
C ASN A 235 23.47 -36.12 14.76
N GLU A 236 23.04 -35.06 14.05
CA GLU A 236 22.41 -33.85 14.61
C GLU A 236 23.33 -33.13 15.62
N SER A 237 24.65 -33.30 15.48
CA SER A 237 25.66 -32.66 16.33
C SER A 237 26.22 -31.44 15.62
N ARG A 238 26.42 -30.34 16.37
CA ARG A 238 26.91 -29.08 15.80
C ARG A 238 28.33 -29.23 15.25
N VAL A 239 28.51 -28.79 14.01
CA VAL A 239 29.82 -28.69 13.37
C VAL A 239 30.27 -27.24 13.49
N THR A 240 31.48 -27.02 14.01
CA THR A 240 32.00 -25.68 14.34
C THR A 240 33.22 -25.26 13.53
N ASP A 241 33.71 -26.14 12.67
CA ASP A 241 34.95 -25.95 11.91
C ASP A 241 34.96 -26.83 10.64
N GLY A 242 35.82 -26.49 9.68
CA GLY A 242 36.03 -27.29 8.46
C GLY A 242 35.19 -26.86 7.25
N TYR A 243 34.49 -25.72 7.32
CA TYR A 243 33.65 -25.21 6.23
C TYR A 243 33.70 -23.68 6.11
N GLU A 244 33.28 -23.17 4.96
CA GLU A 244 32.98 -21.77 4.65
C GLU A 244 31.59 -21.73 4.02
N LEU A 245 30.77 -20.73 4.36
CA LEU A 245 29.46 -20.49 3.74
C LEU A 245 29.55 -19.25 2.86
N THR A 246 29.23 -19.39 1.58
CA THR A 246 29.09 -18.27 0.64
C THR A 246 27.62 -18.02 0.36
N LEU A 247 27.21 -16.77 0.48
CA LEU A 247 25.90 -16.27 0.15
C LEU A 247 26.03 -15.34 -1.07
N GLU A 248 25.40 -15.71 -2.19
CA GLU A 248 25.38 -14.92 -3.43
C GLU A 248 23.93 -14.57 -3.78
N HIS A 249 23.61 -13.29 -3.96
CA HIS A 249 22.28 -12.88 -4.38
C HIS A 249 22.13 -13.10 -5.90
N GLN A 250 21.01 -13.68 -6.35
CA GLN A 250 20.88 -14.03 -7.78
C GLN A 250 20.64 -12.82 -8.69
N GLU A 251 20.18 -11.69 -8.15
CA GLU A 251 19.78 -10.53 -8.94
C GLU A 251 20.65 -9.29 -8.74
N THR A 252 21.56 -9.31 -7.75
CA THR A 252 22.47 -8.20 -7.45
C THR A 252 23.92 -8.70 -7.42
N ASP A 253 24.89 -7.78 -7.38
CA ASP A 253 26.31 -8.14 -7.28
C ASP A 253 26.74 -8.51 -5.83
N PHE A 254 25.79 -8.81 -4.94
CA PHE A 254 26.07 -9.17 -3.56
C PHE A 254 26.64 -10.60 -3.47
N GLU A 255 27.82 -10.71 -2.87
CA GLU A 255 28.49 -11.98 -2.57
C GLU A 255 29.28 -11.80 -1.26
N GLU A 256 28.97 -12.59 -0.24
CA GLU A 256 29.69 -12.60 1.02
C GLU A 256 30.04 -14.03 1.44
N THR A 257 31.23 -14.21 2.02
CA THR A 257 31.71 -15.51 2.51
C THR A 257 32.00 -15.41 3.99
N TYR A 258 31.41 -16.33 4.75
CA TYR A 258 31.56 -16.44 6.20
C TYR A 258 32.39 -17.67 6.55
N THR A 259 33.42 -17.48 7.37
CA THR A 259 34.29 -18.56 7.84
C THR A 259 33.73 -19.19 9.11
N ALA A 260 34.05 -20.46 9.38
CA ALA A 260 33.49 -21.17 10.54
C ALA A 260 33.75 -20.49 11.90
N ASP A 261 34.77 -19.64 12.04
CA ASP A 261 35.03 -18.88 13.27
C ASP A 261 34.04 -17.73 13.53
N GLU A 262 33.26 -17.34 12.52
CA GLU A 262 32.16 -16.37 12.64
C GLU A 262 30.87 -17.03 13.14
N PHE A 263 30.80 -18.36 13.12
CA PHE A 263 29.66 -19.11 13.62
C PHE A 263 29.73 -19.30 15.14
N GLU A 264 28.67 -18.93 15.85
CA GLU A 264 28.51 -19.22 17.27
C GLU A 264 27.93 -20.62 17.46
N ASN A 265 28.77 -21.58 17.88
CA ASN A 265 28.35 -22.97 18.11
C ASN A 265 27.69 -23.61 16.87
N GLY A 266 28.28 -23.35 15.69
CA GLY A 266 27.83 -23.89 14.41
C GLY A 266 26.59 -23.21 13.85
N SER A 267 26.14 -22.08 14.42
CA SER A 267 25.09 -21.24 13.85
C SER A 267 25.62 -19.84 13.53
N ILE A 268 25.13 -19.27 12.45
CA ILE A 268 25.31 -17.85 12.12
C ILE A 268 23.94 -17.24 11.89
N THR A 269 23.78 -15.99 12.30
CA THR A 269 22.67 -15.14 11.91
C THR A 269 23.26 -13.97 11.14
N ILE A 270 22.79 -13.80 9.91
CA ILE A 270 23.15 -12.73 9.01
C ILE A 270 21.99 -11.74 9.07
N ASP A 271 22.17 -10.72 9.89
CA ASP A 271 21.32 -9.55 9.99
C ASP A 271 21.89 -8.46 9.06
N GLU A 272 21.08 -7.53 8.56
CA GLU A 272 21.49 -6.42 7.66
C GLU A 272 21.66 -6.77 6.16
N LEU A 273 20.94 -7.76 5.63
CA LEU A 273 20.85 -7.91 4.17
C LEU A 273 20.15 -6.69 3.55
N GLU A 274 20.67 -6.16 2.45
CA GLU A 274 20.05 -5.00 1.78
C GLU A 274 18.85 -5.39 0.91
N HIS A 275 18.78 -6.65 0.47
CA HIS A 275 17.75 -7.16 -0.44
C HIS A 275 17.20 -8.50 0.05
N ALA A 276 15.89 -8.70 -0.07
CA ALA A 276 15.27 -10.01 -0.07
C ALA A 276 15.31 -10.60 -1.49
N GLY A 277 14.73 -11.78 -1.65
CA GLY A 277 14.76 -12.52 -2.91
C GLY A 277 15.72 -13.71 -2.87
N PRO A 278 15.94 -14.36 -4.03
CA PRO A 278 16.60 -15.66 -4.07
C PRO A 278 18.12 -15.52 -3.97
N TYR A 279 18.70 -16.27 -3.04
CA TYR A 279 20.14 -16.43 -2.84
C TYR A 279 20.59 -17.84 -3.23
N ASN A 280 21.83 -17.93 -3.73
CA ASN A 280 22.60 -19.17 -3.80
C ASN A 280 23.42 -19.30 -2.51
N VAL A 281 23.19 -20.36 -1.76
CA VAL A 281 23.94 -20.70 -0.56
C VAL A 281 24.87 -21.86 -0.87
N THR A 282 26.17 -21.63 -0.76
CA THR A 282 27.19 -22.65 -1.01
C THR A 282 28.01 -22.90 0.25
N VAL A 283 27.97 -24.12 0.76
CA VAL A 283 28.84 -24.56 1.87
C VAL A 283 30.03 -25.31 1.28
N THR A 284 31.21 -24.67 1.35
CA THR A 284 32.46 -25.21 0.83
C THR A 284 33.31 -25.81 1.96
N PRO A 285 33.68 -27.10 1.91
CA PRO A 285 34.58 -27.71 2.88
C PRO A 285 36.00 -27.15 2.73
N THR A 286 36.61 -26.71 3.82
CA THR A 286 37.97 -26.11 3.79
C THR A 286 39.09 -27.14 3.95
N ASP A 287 38.79 -28.28 4.57
CA ASP A 287 39.77 -29.32 4.92
C ASP A 287 39.49 -30.68 4.23
N GLY A 288 38.45 -30.74 3.40
CA GLY A 288 38.06 -31.93 2.65
C GLY A 288 37.36 -33.01 3.48
N GLN A 289 36.99 -32.73 4.73
CA GLN A 289 36.27 -33.68 5.59
C GLN A 289 34.83 -33.89 5.15
N PHE A 290 34.21 -32.88 4.53
CA PHE A 290 32.80 -32.89 4.14
C PHE A 290 32.63 -32.83 2.61
N GLU A 291 31.44 -33.20 2.13
CA GLU A 291 31.02 -32.92 0.75
C GLU A 291 30.46 -31.49 0.65
N PRO A 292 30.64 -30.78 -0.47
CA PRO A 292 30.09 -29.45 -0.66
C PRO A 292 28.56 -29.50 -0.80
N ILE A 293 27.88 -28.46 -0.30
CA ILE A 293 26.43 -28.28 -0.40
C ILE A 293 26.18 -27.02 -1.22
N GLU A 294 25.28 -27.10 -2.19
CA GLU A 294 24.78 -25.97 -2.96
C GLU A 294 23.25 -26.00 -2.88
N GLU A 295 22.67 -24.92 -2.36
CA GLU A 295 21.23 -24.68 -2.35
C GLU A 295 20.94 -23.38 -3.11
N THR A 296 19.94 -23.41 -3.98
CA THR A 296 19.52 -22.26 -4.79
C THR A 296 18.13 -21.83 -4.37
N ASP A 297 17.80 -20.57 -4.63
CA ASP A 297 16.48 -20.00 -4.38
C ASP A 297 16.11 -19.92 -2.89
N VAL A 298 17.11 -19.73 -2.01
CA VAL A 298 16.91 -19.47 -0.58
C VAL A 298 16.48 -18.02 -0.39
N ASN A 299 15.35 -17.76 0.26
CA ASN A 299 14.80 -16.40 0.41
C ASN A 299 14.85 -15.95 1.86
N SER A 300 15.08 -14.67 2.11
CA SER A 300 14.93 -14.10 3.44
C SER A 300 13.44 -13.80 3.73
N PRO A 301 13.00 -13.93 4.99
CA PRO A 301 13.73 -14.49 6.11
C PRO A 301 13.80 -16.03 6.08
N THR A 302 14.91 -16.62 6.53
CA THR A 302 15.07 -18.08 6.67
C THR A 302 15.78 -18.50 7.95
N ASP A 303 15.54 -19.74 8.37
CA ASP A 303 16.25 -20.45 9.45
C ASP A 303 16.47 -21.89 9.00
N ASP A 304 17.59 -22.11 8.32
CA ASP A 304 17.91 -23.38 7.66
C ASP A 304 19.02 -24.14 8.40
N THR A 305 18.93 -25.47 8.33
CA THR A 305 19.94 -26.37 8.90
C THR A 305 20.55 -27.23 7.80
N PHE A 306 21.84 -27.05 7.55
CA PHE A 306 22.62 -27.84 6.62
C PHE A 306 23.27 -29.04 7.31
N THR A 307 23.08 -30.22 6.73
CA THR A 307 23.71 -31.46 7.21
C THR A 307 25.00 -31.74 6.44
N LEU A 308 26.14 -31.62 7.10
CA LEU A 308 27.46 -31.89 6.54
C LEU A 308 27.75 -33.39 6.55
N GLU A 309 27.72 -34.01 5.36
CA GLU A 309 28.07 -35.41 5.19
C GLU A 309 29.58 -35.59 5.14
N MET A 310 30.13 -36.46 6.00
CA MET A 310 31.55 -36.80 5.98
C MET A 310 31.94 -37.54 4.70
N ASN A 311 33.08 -37.19 4.14
CA ASN A 311 33.61 -37.85 2.94
C ASN A 311 33.91 -39.33 3.25
N ALA A 312 33.41 -40.23 2.41
CA ALA A 312 33.49 -41.69 2.62
C ALA A 312 34.92 -42.23 2.79
N THR A 313 35.94 -41.46 2.39
CA THR A 313 37.35 -41.85 2.49
C THR A 313 37.90 -41.82 3.93
N GLU A 314 37.33 -41.01 4.84
CA GLU A 314 37.78 -40.92 6.24
C GLU A 314 36.96 -41.76 7.24
N SER A 315 35.74 -42.18 6.85
CA SER A 315 34.89 -43.07 7.67
C SER A 315 35.54 -44.40 8.09
N ASN A 316 36.62 -44.80 7.41
CA ASN A 316 37.34 -46.05 7.63
C ASN A 316 38.53 -45.95 8.61
N ALA A 317 38.84 -44.76 9.16
CA ALA A 317 40.02 -44.59 10.01
C ALA A 317 39.82 -45.06 11.46
N THR A 318 38.58 -45.30 11.92
CA THR A 318 38.29 -45.53 13.34
C THR A 318 38.03 -47.00 13.74
N GLU A 319 38.02 -47.95 12.79
CA GLU A 319 37.76 -49.37 13.10
C GLU A 319 39.01 -50.29 13.14
N SER A 320 40.23 -49.78 12.95
CA SER A 320 41.41 -50.65 12.79
C SER A 320 42.32 -50.85 14.03
N ASP A 321 42.07 -50.19 15.17
CA ASP A 321 42.98 -50.25 16.33
C ASP A 321 42.53 -51.14 17.52
N ALA A 322 41.64 -52.12 17.28
CA ALA A 322 41.18 -53.04 18.32
C ALA A 322 41.32 -54.52 17.95
N ASN A 323 42.44 -54.95 17.37
CA ASN A 323 42.79 -56.38 17.39
C ASN A 323 44.29 -56.68 17.21
N ASP A 324 45.13 -56.21 18.13
CA ASP A 324 46.41 -56.88 18.41
C ASP A 324 46.40 -57.41 19.84
N GLY A 325 46.32 -58.74 19.95
CA GLY A 325 46.02 -59.42 21.20
C GLY A 325 46.34 -60.91 21.20
N GLY A 326 47.49 -61.30 20.65
CA GLY A 326 48.32 -62.38 21.19
C GLY A 326 48.01 -63.84 20.79
N GLU A 327 48.88 -64.40 19.96
CA GLU A 327 49.19 -65.84 19.96
C GLU A 327 50.20 -66.18 21.08
N ASN A 328 49.82 -67.10 21.98
CA ASN A 328 50.62 -68.26 22.44
C ASN A 328 49.87 -69.07 23.51
#